data_AF-S3AVV0-F1
#
_entry.id   AF-S3AVV0-F1
#
_cell.length_a   1.000
_cell.length_b   1.000
_cell.length_c   1.000
_cell.angle_alpha   90.00
_cell.angle_beta   90.00
_cell.angle_gamma   90.00
#
_symmetry.space_group_name_H-M   'P 1'
#
loop_
_entity.id
_entity.type
_entity.pdbx_description
1 polymer ?
#
loop_
_entity_poly.entity_id
_entity_poly.type
_entity_poly.pdbx_seq_one_letter_code
_entity_poly.pdbx_strand_id
1 'polypeptide(L)' 'MRERAPEHPDPPTAHHISLTERGSFCSASCSCGWRGPARRARDRARADADTHLRDGTPQAGTAPGM' A
#
# COMPACT_ATOMS: atom_id res chain seq x y z
N MET A 1 7.96 -16.03 20.04
CA MET A 1 7.93 -14.57 20.26
C MET A 1 7.87 -13.81 18.94
N ARG A 2 6.66 -13.61 18.43
CA ARG A 2 6.31 -12.42 17.63
C ARG A 2 4.91 -12.03 18.07
N GLU A 3 4.86 -11.40 19.23
CA GLU A 3 3.71 -10.62 19.67
C GLU A 3 3.52 -9.44 18.72
N ARG A 4 2.32 -9.34 18.13
CA ARG A 4 1.83 -8.11 17.50
C ARG A 4 0.33 -8.01 17.78
N ALA A 5 -0.01 -7.32 18.86
CA ALA A 5 -1.29 -6.63 19.05
C ALA A 5 -1.02 -5.11 18.91
N PRO A 6 -2.01 -4.26 18.56
CA PRO A 6 -3.43 -4.53 18.50
C PRO A 6 -4.02 -4.41 17.09
N GLU A 7 -4.96 -5.30 16.82
CA GLU A 7 -6.05 -5.09 15.87
C GLU A 7 -6.92 -3.92 16.39
N HIS A 8 -6.64 -2.70 15.91
CA HIS A 8 -7.69 -1.69 15.91
C HIS A 8 -8.67 -2.08 14.81
N PRO A 9 -9.95 -2.31 15.11
CA PRO A 9 -10.97 -2.29 14.07
C PRO A 9 -11.04 -0.83 13.61
N ASP A 10 -10.29 -0.52 12.56
CA ASP A 10 -10.41 0.77 11.90
C ASP A 10 -11.88 0.95 11.48
N PRO A 11 -12.44 2.17 11.55
CA PRO A 11 -13.78 2.41 11.05
C PRO A 11 -13.87 1.93 9.60
N PRO A 12 -15.06 1.55 9.10
CA PRO A 12 -15.26 0.90 7.78
C PRO A 12 -14.82 1.72 6.55
N THR A 13 -14.10 2.83 6.74
CA THR A 13 -13.49 3.69 5.73
C THR A 13 -11.97 3.86 5.85
N ALA A 14 -11.28 3.21 6.80
CA ALA A 14 -9.83 3.39 6.92
C ALA A 14 -9.09 2.54 5.88
N HIS A 15 -8.48 3.22 4.90
CA HIS A 15 -7.58 2.58 3.95
C HIS A 15 -6.33 2.12 4.70
N HIS A 16 -6.11 0.81 4.79
CA HIS A 16 -4.91 0.26 5.44
C HIS A 16 -3.89 -0.18 4.38
N ILE A 17 -2.82 0.59 4.21
CA ILE A 17 -1.75 0.28 3.25
C ILE A 17 -0.61 -0.47 3.94
N SER A 18 -0.35 -1.67 3.45
CA SER A 18 0.81 -2.49 3.82
C SER A 18 1.91 -2.35 2.77
N LEU A 19 3.11 -1.98 3.22
CA LEU A 19 4.31 -1.96 2.38
C LEU A 19 5.05 -3.29 2.54
N THR A 20 5.22 -4.01 1.43
CA THR A 20 5.99 -5.26 1.38
C THR A 20 7.35 -4.99 0.75
N GLU A 21 8.40 -5.30 1.48
CA GLU A 21 9.78 -5.11 1.04
C GLU A 21 10.38 -6.46 0.63
N ARG A 22 10.80 -6.59 -0.63
CA ARG A 22 11.53 -7.76 -1.14
C ARG A 22 12.90 -7.33 -1.64
N GLY A 23 13.88 -7.33 -0.74
CA GLY A 23 15.25 -6.89 -1.03
C GLY A 23 15.32 -5.40 -1.34
N SER A 24 15.69 -5.05 -2.58
CA SER A 24 15.76 -3.66 -3.07
C SER A 24 14.45 -3.17 -3.70
N PHE A 25 13.38 -3.95 -3.62
CA PHE A 25 12.07 -3.59 -4.17
C PHE A 25 11.05 -3.41 -3.04
N CYS A 26 10.22 -2.39 -3.17
CA CYS A 26 9.10 -2.15 -2.27
C CYS A 26 7.80 -2.10 -3.09
N SER A 27 6.78 -2.85 -2.64
CA SER A 27 5.45 -2.89 -3.23
C SER A 27 4.41 -2.52 -2.18
N ALA A 28 3.56 -1.55 -2.47
CA ALA A 28 2.46 -1.14 -1.59
C ALA A 28 1.17 -1.87 -1.96
N SER A 29 0.41 -2.33 -0.95
CA SER A 29 -0.91 -2.92 -1.14
C SER A 29 -1.88 -2.39 -0.09
N CYS A 30 -2.98 -1.81 -0.53
CA CYS A 30 -4.09 -1.36 0.31
C CYS A 30 -5.09 -2.50 0.53
N SER A 31 -5.68 -2.57 1.72
CA SER A 31 -6.84 -3.43 2.03
C SER A 31 -8.06 -3.14 1.14
N CYS A 32 -8.14 -1.94 0.56
CA CYS A 32 -9.16 -1.51 -0.40
C CYS A 32 -9.01 -2.10 -1.81
N GLY A 33 -7.95 -2.89 -2.07
CA GLY A 33 -7.70 -3.52 -3.37
C GLY A 33 -6.71 -2.76 -4.27
N TRP A 34 -6.26 -1.58 -3.86
CA TRP A 34 -5.21 -0.84 -4.57
C TRP A 34 -3.84 -1.51 -4.40
N ARG A 35 -3.06 -1.60 -5.49
CA ARG A 35 -1.66 -2.02 -5.48
C ARG A 35 -0.82 -0.97 -6.17
N GLY A 36 0.11 -0.40 -5.41
CA GLY A 36 1.11 0.51 -5.96
C GLY A 36 2.08 -0.24 -6.88
N PRO A 37 2.67 0.46 -7.87
CA PRO A 37 3.68 -0.12 -8.75
C PRO A 37 4.89 -0.62 -7.96
N ALA A 38 5.52 -1.70 -8.41
CA ALA A 38 6.78 -2.16 -7.83
C ALA A 38 7.88 -1.12 -8.11
N ARG A 39 8.34 -0.40 -7.09
CA ARG A 39 9.40 0.63 -7.21
C ARG A 39 10.65 0.19 -6.45
N ARG A 40 11.83 0.41 -7.03
CA ARG A 40 13.13 0.22 -6.34
C ARG A 40 13.35 1.25 -5.23
N ALA A 41 12.90 2.49 -5.46
CA ALA A 41 13.02 3.54 -4.47
C ALA A 41 11.95 3.37 -3.38
N ARG A 42 12.37 2.91 -2.20
CA ARG A 42 11.52 2.77 -1.01
C ARG A 42 10.81 4.07 -0.64
N ASP A 43 11.53 5.19 -0.70
CA ASP A 43 10.98 6.52 -0.42
C ASP A 43 9.84 6.86 -1.37
N ARG A 44 9.96 6.45 -2.64
CA ARG A 44 8.93 6.69 -3.63
C ARG A 44 7.70 5.80 -3.45
N ALA A 45 7.90 4.54 -3.02
CA ALA A 45 6.79 3.65 -2.66
C ALA A 45 6.05 4.14 -1.40
N ARG A 46 6.77 4.70 -0.43
CA ARG A 46 6.18 5.34 0.76
C ARG A 46 5.37 6.58 0.42
N ALA A 47 5.91 7.47 -0.42
CA ALA A 47 5.18 8.68 -0.83
C ALA A 47 3.89 8.36 -1.61
N ASP A 48 3.91 7.31 -2.43
CA ASP A 48 2.76 6.80 -3.18
C ASP A 48 1.68 6.25 -2.23
N ALA A 49 2.09 5.43 -1.25
CA ALA A 49 1.21 4.95 -0.18
C ALA A 49 0.58 6.11 0.61
N ASP A 50 1.37 7.07 1.05
CA ASP A 50 0.88 8.23 1.81
C ASP A 50 -0.09 9.10 0.98
N THR A 51 0.17 9.24 -0.31
CA THR A 51 -0.75 9.91 -1.24
C THR A 51 -2.07 9.15 -1.32
N HIS A 52 -2.05 7.82 -1.45
CA HIS A 52 -3.26 6.99 -1.50
C HIS A 52 -4.03 7.00 -0.16
N LEU A 53 -3.34 7.03 0.98
CA LEU A 53 -3.99 7.19 2.29
C LEU A 53 -4.73 8.52 2.42
N ARG A 54 -4.19 9.59 1.82
CA ARG A 54 -4.79 10.93 1.86
C ARG A 54 -5.89 11.13 0.84
N ASP A 55 -5.70 10.60 -0.36
CA ASP A 55 -6.61 10.78 -1.48
C ASP A 55 -7.77 9.78 -1.42
N GLY A 56 -7.57 8.59 -0.83
CA GLY A 56 -8.58 7.54 -0.72
C GLY A 56 -9.04 6.97 -2.06
N THR A 57 -8.61 7.56 -3.18
CA THR A 57 -9.08 7.17 -4.51
C THR A 57 -8.34 5.91 -4.95
N PRO A 58 -9.06 4.80 -5.19
CA PRO A 58 -8.48 3.63 -5.83
C PRO A 58 -8.27 3.96 -7.31
N GLN A 59 -7.16 4.60 -7.66
CA GLN A 59 -6.71 4.61 -9.05
C GLN A 59 -6.12 3.24 -9.36
N ALA A 60 -6.98 2.33 -9.81
CA ALA A 60 -6.62 1.05 -10.37
C ALA A 60 -5.68 1.29 -11.57
N GLY A 61 -4.39 1.01 -11.38
CA GLY A 61 -3.42 1.08 -12.46
C GLY A 61 -3.83 0.14 -13.59
N THR A 62 -4.28 0.71 -14.69
CA THR A 62 -4.51 0.04 -15.97
C THR A 62 -3.26 -0.75 -16.32
N ALA A 63 -3.39 -2.07 -16.44
CA ALA A 63 -2.37 -2.90 -17.08
C ALA A 63 -2.39 -2.58 -18.59
N PRO A 64 -1.30 -2.12 -19.20
CA PRO A 64 -1.17 -2.24 -20.64
C PRO A 64 -0.95 -3.73 -20.94
N GLY A 65 -2.01 -4.37 -21.44
CA GLY A 65 -1.88 -5.61 -22.18
C GLY A 65 -1.29 -5.30 -23.56
N MET A 66 -0.30 -6.12 -23.94
CA MET A 66 0.41 -6.27 -25.22
C MET A 66 1.28 -5.14 -25.75
#